data_AF-A0A1L3ZV76-F1
#
_entry.id   AF-A0A1L3ZV76-F1
#
_cell.length_a   1.000
_cell.length_b   1.000
_cell.length_c   1.000
_cell.angle_alpha   90.00
_cell.angle_beta   90.00
_cell.angle_gamma   90.00
#
_symmetry.space_group_name_H-M   'P 1'
#
loop_
_entity.id
_entity.type
_entity.pdbx_description
1 polymer ?
#
loop_
_entity_poly.entity_id
_entity_poly.type
_entity_poly.pdbx_seq_one_letter_code
_entity_poly.pdbx_strand_id
1 'polypeptide(L)'
;MTKSHITSGFAAAMMAVAAAALPSAPALADIQFFTGPGSVQPDENVLLNKGTTGTTVFGDTNQSGLSVTFEGLEDLTLPAAGQARIEAVDGGFQWLNFHMTDPLLAFGEVEFNIDASADGSGTITFFDQFGNDFANNVTLSGSGQNFFGARGINGQLISRVLIETGVDMADVQQVRLGPISAIPEAHVWLMMIAGFGLVGWQLRRRPSLASAIG
;
A
#
# COMPACT_ATOMS: atom_id res chain seq x y z
N MET A 1 36.58 -39.30 -62.94
CA MET A 1 35.34 -40.09 -62.74
C MET A 1 35.07 -40.12 -61.25
N THR A 2 33.95 -39.50 -60.81
CA THR A 2 33.14 -39.90 -59.65
C THR A 2 33.57 -39.55 -58.20
N LYS A 3 32.77 -38.68 -57.55
CA LYS A 3 32.32 -38.62 -56.12
C LYS A 3 33.34 -38.29 -55.01
N SER A 4 33.20 -37.14 -54.31
CA SER A 4 32.45 -36.86 -53.04
C SER A 4 33.16 -37.43 -51.79
N HIS A 5 33.33 -36.76 -50.64
CA HIS A 5 32.37 -36.09 -49.74
C HIS A 5 33.12 -35.55 -48.47
N ILE A 6 32.55 -34.54 -47.78
CA ILE A 6 32.40 -34.41 -46.28
C ILE A 6 33.67 -34.02 -45.47
N THR A 7 33.81 -32.75 -45.02
CA THR A 7 33.51 -32.18 -43.66
C THR A 7 34.24 -32.89 -42.51
N SER A 8 34.73 -32.32 -41.41
CA SER A 8 34.69 -31.03 -40.69
C SER A 8 35.49 -31.27 -39.39
N GLY A 9 36.05 -30.25 -38.74
CA GLY A 9 36.66 -30.47 -37.41
C GLY A 9 37.24 -29.21 -36.77
N PHE A 10 36.35 -28.34 -36.28
CA PHE A 10 36.64 -27.23 -35.38
C PHE A 10 37.09 -27.71 -34.00
N ALA A 11 37.93 -26.95 -33.31
CA ALA A 11 37.52 -26.19 -32.10
C ALA A 11 38.75 -25.63 -31.36
N ALA A 12 38.92 -24.32 -31.39
CA ALA A 12 39.74 -23.58 -30.43
C ALA A 12 38.81 -23.01 -29.35
N ALA A 13 39.17 -23.24 -28.09
CA ALA A 13 38.44 -22.77 -26.92
C ALA A 13 38.69 -21.27 -26.69
N MET A 14 37.61 -20.50 -26.52
CA MET A 14 37.67 -19.13 -26.00
C MET A 14 36.67 -19.03 -24.84
N MET A 15 37.19 -19.01 -23.62
CA MET A 15 36.43 -18.79 -22.39
C MET A 15 36.10 -17.30 -22.28
N ALA A 16 34.83 -16.94 -22.47
CA ALA A 16 34.30 -15.64 -22.10
C ALA A 16 33.66 -15.74 -20.70
N VAL A 17 34.25 -15.09 -19.71
CA VAL A 17 33.63 -14.90 -18.39
C VAL A 17 32.66 -13.73 -18.51
N ALA A 18 31.37 -14.03 -18.64
CA ALA A 18 30.31 -13.04 -18.49
C ALA A 18 30.08 -12.80 -17.00
N ALA A 19 30.58 -11.67 -16.48
CA ALA A 19 30.23 -11.20 -15.14
C ALA A 19 28.75 -10.78 -15.13
N ALA A 20 27.90 -11.59 -14.48
CA ALA A 20 26.52 -11.24 -14.22
C ALA A 20 26.47 -10.09 -13.22
N ALA A 21 26.32 -8.85 -13.72
CA ALA A 21 25.93 -7.73 -12.89
C ALA A 21 24.45 -7.92 -12.53
N LEU A 22 24.20 -8.53 -11.37
CA LEU A 22 22.87 -8.51 -10.76
C LEU A 22 22.53 -7.05 -10.42
N PRO A 23 21.39 -6.50 -10.86
CA PRO A 23 20.97 -5.19 -10.40
C PRO A 23 20.68 -5.29 -8.90
N SER A 24 21.52 -4.61 -8.11
CA SER A 24 21.23 -4.27 -6.72
C SER A 24 20.07 -3.29 -6.72
N ALA A 25 18.87 -3.75 -6.34
CA ALA A 25 17.78 -2.84 -6.05
C ALA A 25 18.12 -2.07 -4.75
N PRO A 26 17.99 -0.73 -4.72
CA PRO A 26 18.15 -0.01 -3.46
C PRO A 26 17.04 -0.48 -2.50
N ALA A 27 17.43 -0.93 -1.31
CA ALA A 27 16.50 -1.04 -0.20
C ALA A 27 16.19 0.38 0.29
N LEU A 28 15.16 1.01 -0.27
CA LEU A 28 14.63 2.27 0.27
C LEU A 28 13.56 1.91 1.30
N ALA A 29 13.86 2.12 2.59
CA ALA A 29 12.86 2.03 3.65
C ALA A 29 12.19 3.41 3.81
N ASP A 30 11.39 3.81 2.83
CA ASP A 30 10.68 5.10 2.83
C ASP A 30 9.43 5.11 3.73
N ILE A 31 9.06 3.95 4.27
CA ILE A 31 8.12 3.80 5.39
C ILE A 31 8.88 3.16 6.56
N GLN A 32 8.91 3.85 7.70
CA GLN A 32 9.49 3.35 8.94
C GLN A 32 8.43 2.69 9.81
N PHE A 33 8.77 1.56 10.43
CA PHE A 33 7.90 0.80 11.31
C PHE A 33 8.26 1.00 12.79
N PHE A 34 7.23 1.05 13.64
CA PHE A 34 7.35 1.27 15.07
C PHE A 34 6.46 0.32 15.87
N THR A 35 6.90 -0.02 17.07
CA THR A 35 6.15 -0.82 18.04
C THR A 35 6.03 -0.08 19.35
N GLY A 36 4.87 -0.16 19.99
CA GLY A 36 4.59 0.47 21.27
C GLY A 36 3.73 1.73 21.14
N PRO A 37 2.92 2.05 22.17
CA PRO A 37 1.94 3.12 22.11
C PRO A 37 2.61 4.49 22.04
N GLY A 38 2.07 5.36 21.18
CA GLY A 38 2.54 6.73 20.99
C GLY A 38 3.88 6.83 20.26
N SER A 39 4.35 5.76 19.61
CA SER A 39 5.62 5.79 18.86
C SER A 39 5.57 6.69 17.64
N VAL A 40 4.37 6.89 17.10
CA VAL A 40 4.03 7.93 16.12
C VAL A 40 2.90 8.78 16.70
N GLN A 41 2.63 9.94 16.13
CA GLN A 41 1.64 10.88 16.66
C GLN A 41 0.73 11.40 15.55
N PRO A 42 -0.09 10.52 14.94
CA PRO A 42 -1.09 10.94 13.99
C PRO A 42 -2.10 11.88 14.67
N ASP A 43 -2.55 12.90 13.96
CA ASP A 43 -3.35 14.00 14.49
C ASP A 43 -4.85 13.67 14.61
N GLU A 44 -5.32 12.65 13.89
CA GLU A 44 -6.73 12.27 13.87
C GLU A 44 -6.97 10.85 14.39
N ASN A 45 -8.06 10.70 15.15
CA ASN A 45 -8.59 9.39 15.53
C ASN A 45 -9.69 9.00 14.56
N VAL A 46 -9.77 7.72 14.21
CA VAL A 46 -10.89 7.18 13.44
C VAL A 46 -12.04 6.82 14.40
N LEU A 47 -13.20 7.41 14.17
CA LEU A 47 -14.44 7.16 14.90
C LEU A 47 -15.30 6.16 14.12
N LEU A 48 -15.60 5.02 14.74
CA LEU A 48 -16.30 3.92 14.09
C LEU A 48 -17.83 4.13 14.11
N ASN A 49 -18.49 3.79 13.01
CA ASN A 49 -19.94 3.90 12.85
C ASN A 49 -20.66 2.72 13.54
N LYS A 50 -21.15 2.97 14.77
CA LYS A 50 -21.78 1.97 15.64
C LYS A 50 -22.90 1.17 14.96
N GLY A 51 -22.92 -0.13 15.19
CA GLY A 51 -23.99 -1.03 14.77
C GLY A 51 -24.00 -1.36 13.28
N THR A 52 -22.92 -1.04 12.59
CA THR A 52 -22.67 -1.51 11.23
C THR A 52 -22.06 -2.90 11.26
N THR A 53 -22.47 -3.73 10.30
CA THR A 53 -22.00 -5.10 10.14
C THR A 53 -21.82 -5.43 8.66
N GLY A 54 -20.77 -6.18 8.36
CA GLY A 54 -20.51 -6.74 7.03
C GLY A 54 -19.02 -6.92 6.79
N THR A 55 -18.66 -7.49 5.65
CA THR A 55 -17.26 -7.62 5.22
C THR A 55 -16.58 -6.28 4.97
N THR A 56 -17.35 -5.19 4.86
CA THR A 56 -16.86 -3.82 4.73
C THR A 56 -17.60 -2.93 5.72
N VAL A 57 -16.87 -2.23 6.57
CA VAL A 57 -17.39 -1.26 7.54
C VAL A 57 -16.64 0.05 7.44
N PHE A 58 -17.24 1.14 7.94
CA PHE A 58 -16.71 2.49 7.77
C PHE A 58 -16.51 3.19 9.10
N GLY A 59 -15.47 4.00 9.19
CA GLY A 59 -15.27 5.02 10.22
C GLY A 59 -15.02 6.39 9.59
N ASP A 60 -15.02 7.42 10.42
CA ASP A 60 -14.76 8.80 10.02
C ASP A 60 -13.72 9.43 10.95
N THR A 61 -12.77 10.18 10.39
CA THR A 61 -11.78 10.88 11.20
C THR A 61 -12.42 11.97 12.05
N ASN A 62 -11.94 12.14 13.29
CA ASN A 62 -12.62 12.97 14.28
C ASN A 62 -12.49 14.48 14.06
N GLN A 63 -11.57 14.95 13.21
CA GLN A 63 -11.38 16.39 12.95
C GLN A 63 -11.80 16.77 11.54
N SER A 64 -11.32 16.05 10.53
CA SER A 64 -11.59 16.33 9.11
C SER A 64 -12.88 15.69 8.59
N GLY A 65 -13.44 14.69 9.30
CA GLY A 65 -14.65 13.98 8.87
C GLY A 65 -14.45 13.19 7.59
N LEU A 66 -13.21 12.78 7.31
CA LEU A 66 -12.87 11.98 6.13
C LEU A 66 -13.14 10.51 6.43
N SER A 67 -13.74 9.81 5.46
CA SER A 67 -14.12 8.43 5.62
C SER A 67 -12.93 7.48 5.46
N VAL A 68 -12.89 6.47 6.33
CA VAL A 68 -11.93 5.35 6.35
C VAL A 68 -12.72 4.06 6.13
N THR A 69 -12.26 3.25 5.18
CA THR A 69 -12.84 1.95 4.86
C THR A 69 -12.04 0.85 5.56
N PHE A 70 -12.76 -0.09 6.18
CA PHE A 70 -12.22 -1.31 6.75
C PHE A 70 -12.85 -2.51 6.06
N GLU A 71 -12.02 -3.47 5.67
CA GLU A 71 -12.43 -4.68 4.96
C GLU A 71 -11.90 -5.91 5.70
N GLY A 72 -12.75 -6.91 5.83
CA GLY A 72 -12.43 -8.24 6.38
C GLY A 72 -12.68 -9.35 5.36
N LEU A 73 -12.20 -10.55 5.67
CA LEU A 73 -12.61 -11.78 4.96
C LEU A 73 -13.86 -12.43 5.57
N GLU A 74 -14.32 -11.89 6.70
CA GLU A 74 -15.53 -12.27 7.43
C GLU A 74 -16.33 -11.01 7.80
N ASP A 75 -17.54 -11.21 8.31
CA ASP A 75 -18.35 -10.08 8.74
C ASP A 75 -17.72 -9.41 9.96
N LEU A 76 -17.43 -8.12 9.82
CA LEU A 76 -16.95 -7.26 10.88
C LEU A 76 -18.12 -6.57 11.58
N THR A 77 -17.98 -6.24 12.85
CA THR A 77 -18.94 -5.47 13.63
C THR A 77 -18.30 -4.32 14.39
N LEU A 78 -19.03 -3.21 14.50
CA LEU A 78 -18.63 -2.02 15.25
C LEU A 78 -19.54 -1.85 16.50
N PRO A 79 -19.24 -2.54 17.61
CA PRO A 79 -20.18 -2.69 18.74
C PRO A 79 -20.47 -1.38 19.50
N ALA A 80 -19.55 -0.40 19.43
CA ALA A 80 -19.69 0.90 20.08
C ALA A 80 -19.18 2.04 19.17
N ALA A 81 -19.66 3.26 19.45
CA ALA A 81 -19.22 4.47 18.73
C ALA A 81 -17.92 5.03 19.35
N GLY A 82 -17.10 5.70 18.55
CA GLY A 82 -15.83 6.31 18.97
C GLY A 82 -14.61 5.51 18.53
N GLN A 83 -13.53 5.50 19.32
CA GLN A 83 -12.31 4.70 19.04
C GLN A 83 -12.49 3.18 19.27
N ALA A 84 -13.74 2.71 19.22
CA ALA A 84 -14.22 1.67 20.13
C ALA A 84 -13.58 0.30 19.94
N ARG A 85 -13.59 -0.21 18.71
CA ARG A 85 -12.92 -1.45 18.22
C ARG A 85 -13.66 -2.00 16.99
N ILE A 86 -12.90 -2.67 16.12
CA ILE A 86 -13.38 -3.52 15.05
C ILE A 86 -13.26 -4.98 15.52
N GLU A 87 -14.37 -5.71 15.53
CA GLU A 87 -14.46 -7.13 15.94
C GLU A 87 -14.99 -7.97 14.77
N ALA A 88 -14.79 -9.29 14.79
CA ALA A 88 -15.56 -10.20 13.95
C ALA A 88 -16.93 -10.51 14.59
N VAL A 89 -17.93 -10.82 13.75
CA VAL A 89 -19.29 -11.14 14.22
C VAL A 89 -19.37 -12.48 14.95
N ASP A 90 -18.54 -13.46 14.59
CA ASP A 90 -18.57 -14.83 15.09
C ASP A 90 -17.29 -15.29 15.80
N GLY A 91 -16.40 -14.37 16.19
CA GLY A 91 -15.19 -14.70 16.94
C GLY A 91 -14.09 -13.66 16.79
N GLY A 92 -12.88 -14.12 16.48
CA GLY A 92 -11.76 -13.27 16.09
C GLY A 92 -11.40 -13.48 14.62
N PHE A 93 -10.66 -12.53 14.05
CA PHE A 93 -10.31 -12.50 12.63
C PHE A 93 -8.80 -12.50 12.43
N GLN A 94 -8.35 -12.95 11.26
CA GLN A 94 -6.91 -13.06 10.95
C GLN A 94 -6.45 -12.12 9.84
N TRP A 95 -7.39 -11.38 9.24
CA TRP A 95 -7.14 -10.53 8.10
C TRP A 95 -7.95 -9.24 8.23
N LEU A 96 -7.27 -8.10 8.12
CA LEU A 96 -7.91 -6.79 8.08
C LEU A 96 -7.16 -5.87 7.14
N ASN A 97 -7.89 -5.21 6.25
CA ASN A 97 -7.38 -4.19 5.36
C ASN A 97 -8.08 -2.87 5.66
N PHE A 98 -7.33 -1.77 5.77
CA PHE A 98 -7.93 -0.45 5.92
C PHE A 98 -7.17 0.64 5.18
N HIS A 99 -7.93 1.62 4.70
CA HIS A 99 -7.43 2.73 3.88
C HIS A 99 -8.43 3.90 3.88
N MET A 100 -8.01 5.04 3.33
CA MET A 100 -8.94 6.15 3.06
C MET A 100 -10.00 5.71 2.04
N THR A 101 -11.27 6.04 2.28
CA THR A 101 -12.36 5.70 1.35
C THR A 101 -12.21 6.46 0.01
N ASP A 102 -11.73 7.71 0.05
CA ASP A 102 -11.31 8.42 -1.16
C ASP A 102 -9.93 7.91 -1.59
N PRO A 103 -9.80 7.25 -2.77
CA PRO A 103 -8.54 6.69 -3.22
C PRO A 103 -7.50 7.75 -3.62
N LEU A 104 -7.87 9.03 -3.65
CA LEU A 104 -6.95 10.14 -3.89
C LEU A 104 -6.30 10.64 -2.60
N LEU A 105 -6.67 10.11 -1.44
CA LEU A 105 -6.13 10.48 -0.14
C LEU A 105 -5.25 9.37 0.44
N ALA A 106 -4.21 9.78 1.16
CA ALA A 106 -3.31 8.92 1.89
C ALA A 106 -2.86 9.63 3.19
N PHE A 107 -2.24 8.89 4.12
CA PHE A 107 -1.83 9.40 5.42
C PHE A 107 -0.32 9.27 5.62
N GLY A 108 0.31 10.26 6.27
CA GLY A 108 1.75 10.25 6.54
C GLY A 108 2.15 9.30 7.68
N GLU A 109 1.29 9.15 8.69
CA GLU A 109 1.48 8.27 9.84
C GLU A 109 0.19 7.51 10.14
N VAL A 110 0.37 6.35 10.77
CA VAL A 110 -0.72 5.50 11.25
C VAL A 110 -0.30 4.85 12.56
N GLU A 111 -1.24 4.75 13.50
CA GLU A 111 -1.11 3.99 14.74
C GLU A 111 -2.38 3.18 14.97
N PHE A 112 -2.24 1.95 15.44
CA PHE A 112 -3.36 1.09 15.85
C PHE A 112 -2.90 0.07 16.88
N ASN A 113 -3.88 -0.53 17.54
CA ASN A 113 -3.66 -1.56 18.53
C ASN A 113 -4.40 -2.84 18.11
N ILE A 114 -3.72 -3.98 18.21
CA ILE A 114 -4.30 -5.31 18.01
C ILE A 114 -4.45 -5.99 19.37
N ASP A 115 -5.67 -6.40 19.71
CA ASP A 115 -5.90 -7.37 20.78
C ASP A 115 -5.88 -8.79 20.20
N ALA A 116 -4.83 -9.55 20.49
CA ALA A 116 -4.66 -10.90 19.98
C ALA A 116 -5.20 -11.91 21.00
N SER A 117 -5.90 -12.93 20.53
CA SER A 117 -6.53 -13.94 21.39
C SER A 117 -5.52 -14.90 22.03
N ALA A 118 -4.29 -14.95 21.51
CA ALA A 118 -3.19 -15.78 21.98
C ALA A 118 -1.84 -15.20 21.55
N ASP A 119 -0.76 -15.67 22.19
CA ASP A 119 0.60 -15.37 21.74
C ASP A 119 0.82 -15.93 20.32
N GLY A 120 1.41 -15.13 19.44
CA GLY A 120 1.60 -15.54 18.05
C GLY A 120 2.44 -14.57 17.25
N SER A 121 2.30 -14.66 15.93
CA SER A 121 2.97 -13.77 14.99
C SER A 121 2.07 -13.44 13.81
N GLY A 122 2.37 -12.34 13.15
CA GLY A 122 1.72 -11.94 11.90
C GLY A 122 2.65 -11.11 11.04
N THR A 123 2.09 -10.60 9.95
CA THR A 123 2.72 -9.65 9.05
C THR A 123 1.82 -8.43 8.95
N ILE A 124 2.42 -7.25 9.12
CA ILE A 124 1.78 -5.96 8.87
C ILE A 124 2.46 -5.35 7.67
N THR A 125 1.66 -5.07 6.64
CA THR A 125 2.14 -4.53 5.37
C THR A 125 1.56 -3.14 5.16
N PHE A 126 2.46 -2.16 5.03
CA PHE A 126 2.11 -0.79 4.65
C PHE A 126 2.31 -0.64 3.16
N PHE A 127 1.29 -0.13 2.47
CA PHE A 127 1.40 0.21 1.06
C PHE A 127 1.63 1.70 0.92
N ASP A 128 2.53 2.02 0.02
CA ASP A 128 2.89 3.40 -0.29
C ASP A 128 1.93 3.99 -1.34
N GLN A 129 2.04 5.28 -1.66
CA GLN A 129 1.14 5.91 -2.65
C GLN A 129 1.33 5.42 -4.09
N PHE A 130 2.36 4.62 -4.37
CA PHE A 130 2.65 4.02 -5.67
C PHE A 130 2.29 2.53 -5.72
N GLY A 131 1.86 1.95 -4.59
CA GLY A 131 1.49 0.55 -4.45
C GLY A 131 2.65 -0.39 -4.07
N ASN A 132 3.83 0.14 -3.72
CA ASN A 132 4.91 -0.69 -3.18
C ASN A 132 4.59 -1.13 -1.75
N ASP A 133 4.99 -2.34 -1.39
CA ASP A 133 4.74 -2.97 -0.10
C ASP A 133 5.93 -2.87 0.86
N PHE A 134 5.62 -2.57 2.12
CA PHE A 134 6.57 -2.48 3.23
C PHE A 134 6.09 -3.43 4.33
N ALA A 135 6.40 -4.72 4.15
CA ALA A 135 5.98 -5.79 5.05
C ALA A 135 6.92 -5.94 6.26
N ASN A 136 6.33 -6.06 7.45
CA ASN A 136 7.03 -6.27 8.71
C ASN A 136 6.44 -7.47 9.45
N ASN A 137 7.31 -8.41 9.84
CA ASN A 137 6.89 -9.50 10.71
C ASN A 137 6.79 -9.00 12.15
N VAL A 138 5.69 -9.32 12.82
CA VAL A 138 5.38 -8.87 14.17
C VAL A 138 5.11 -10.04 15.09
N THR A 139 5.48 -9.88 16.36
CA THR A 139 5.04 -10.75 17.44
C THR A 139 3.79 -10.17 18.08
N LEU A 140 2.83 -11.01 18.39
CA LEU A 140 1.59 -10.65 19.07
C LEU A 140 1.58 -11.29 20.45
N SER A 141 1.32 -10.49 21.47
CA SER A 141 1.04 -10.95 22.82
C SER A 141 -0.45 -11.23 22.97
N GLY A 142 -0.78 -12.43 23.45
CA GLY A 142 -2.13 -12.85 23.83
C GLY A 142 -2.61 -12.23 25.13
N SER A 143 -1.74 -11.49 25.84
CA SER A 143 -2.15 -10.60 26.94
C SER A 143 -2.80 -9.31 26.44
N GLY A 144 -2.94 -9.14 25.12
CA GLY A 144 -3.46 -7.96 24.44
C GLY A 144 -2.49 -6.78 24.38
N GLN A 145 -2.97 -5.66 23.84
CA GLN A 145 -2.29 -4.36 23.73
C GLN A 145 -1.04 -4.34 22.83
N ASN A 146 -1.17 -4.87 21.61
CA ASN A 146 -0.10 -4.83 20.61
C ASN A 146 -0.19 -3.55 19.76
N PHE A 147 0.53 -2.51 20.18
CA PHE A 147 0.59 -1.24 19.43
C PHE A 147 1.61 -1.28 18.30
N PHE A 148 1.15 -0.88 17.12
CA PHE A 148 1.94 -0.75 15.93
C PHE A 148 1.75 0.62 15.31
N GLY A 149 2.79 1.13 14.69
CA GLY A 149 2.70 2.35 13.91
C GLY A 149 3.68 2.38 12.75
N ALA A 150 3.41 3.27 11.81
CA ALA A 150 4.30 3.54 10.70
C ALA A 150 4.32 5.04 10.35
N ARG A 151 5.43 5.48 9.78
CA ARG A 151 5.63 6.86 9.29
C ARG A 151 6.31 6.83 7.94
N GLY A 152 5.72 7.49 6.96
CA GLY A 152 6.37 7.83 5.71
C GLY A 152 7.46 8.89 5.93
N ILE A 153 8.62 8.71 5.30
CA ILE A 153 9.71 9.69 5.28
C ILE A 153 9.92 10.21 3.87
N ASN A 154 10.68 11.29 3.69
CA ASN A 154 11.01 11.85 2.37
C ASN A 154 9.80 12.21 1.48
N GLY A 155 8.65 12.51 2.08
CA GLY A 155 7.41 12.83 1.34
C GLY A 155 6.58 11.60 0.95
N GLN A 156 6.95 10.41 1.42
CA GLN A 156 6.16 9.20 1.25
C GLN A 156 4.85 9.28 2.05
N LEU A 157 3.77 8.78 1.46
CA LEU A 157 2.47 8.61 2.08
C LEU A 157 2.12 7.12 2.13
N ILE A 158 1.35 6.75 3.15
CA ILE A 158 0.82 5.41 3.34
C ILE A 158 -0.60 5.41 2.79
N SER A 159 -0.85 4.61 1.75
CA SER A 159 -2.14 4.51 1.09
C SER A 159 -3.07 3.49 1.76
N ARG A 160 -2.49 2.42 2.33
CA ARG A 160 -3.24 1.29 2.88
C ARG A 160 -2.42 0.51 3.89
N VAL A 161 -3.10 -0.07 4.87
CA VAL A 161 -2.52 -1.04 5.82
C VAL A 161 -3.23 -2.37 5.65
N LEU A 162 -2.43 -3.42 5.57
CA LEU A 162 -2.89 -4.81 5.57
C LEU A 162 -2.30 -5.53 6.78
N ILE A 163 -3.16 -6.21 7.52
CA ILE A 163 -2.80 -7.02 8.69
C ILE A 163 -3.16 -8.47 8.37
N GLU A 164 -2.18 -9.37 8.53
CA GLU A 164 -2.34 -10.81 8.38
C GLU A 164 -1.72 -11.51 9.58
N THR A 165 -2.49 -12.27 10.35
CA THR A 165 -2.02 -12.89 11.59
C THR A 165 -2.15 -14.41 11.55
N GLY A 166 -1.23 -15.12 12.21
CA GLY A 166 -1.31 -16.57 12.40
C GLY A 166 -2.14 -16.99 13.61
N VAL A 167 -2.68 -16.01 14.36
CA VAL A 167 -3.55 -16.17 15.52
C VAL A 167 -4.72 -15.20 15.39
N ASP A 168 -5.86 -15.53 15.98
CA ASP A 168 -7.06 -14.70 15.88
C ASP A 168 -6.88 -13.37 16.62
N MET A 169 -7.18 -12.27 15.94
CA MET A 169 -7.35 -10.95 16.54
C MET A 169 -8.76 -10.90 17.13
N ALA A 170 -8.87 -10.71 18.44
CA ALA A 170 -10.15 -10.44 19.10
C ALA A 170 -10.71 -9.10 18.62
N ASP A 171 -9.84 -8.09 18.57
CA ASP A 171 -10.16 -6.81 17.97
C ASP A 171 -8.96 -6.03 17.42
N VAL A 172 -9.26 -5.06 16.54
CA VAL A 172 -8.36 -3.95 16.21
C VAL A 172 -9.00 -2.65 16.69
N GLN A 173 -8.25 -1.83 17.40
CA GLN A 173 -8.76 -0.64 18.06
C GLN A 173 -7.79 0.53 18.01
N GLN A 174 -8.29 1.71 18.41
CA GLN A 174 -7.50 2.94 18.52
C GLN A 174 -6.75 3.30 17.23
N VAL A 175 -7.43 3.14 16.09
CA VAL A 175 -6.87 3.53 14.79
C VAL A 175 -6.76 5.05 14.71
N ARG A 176 -5.56 5.54 14.43
CA ARG A 176 -5.21 6.95 14.29
C ARG A 176 -4.44 7.16 13.00
N LEU A 177 -4.77 8.21 12.26
CA LEU A 177 -4.21 8.53 10.95
C LEU A 177 -3.82 10.00 10.89
N GLY A 178 -2.80 10.34 10.12
CA GLY A 178 -2.36 11.73 10.07
C GLY A 178 -0.90 11.96 9.71
N PRO A 179 -0.52 13.08 9.09
CA PRO A 179 -1.42 14.01 8.40
C PRO A 179 -2.04 13.35 7.17
N ILE A 180 -3.29 13.67 6.86
CA ILE A 180 -3.97 13.18 5.65
C ILE A 180 -3.76 14.19 4.52
N SER A 181 -3.35 13.71 3.35
CA SER A 181 -3.08 14.56 2.20
C SER A 181 -3.43 13.87 0.88
N ALA A 182 -3.61 14.68 -0.16
CA ALA A 182 -3.85 14.17 -1.50
C ALA A 182 -2.59 13.52 -2.07
N ILE A 183 -2.76 12.37 -2.72
CA ILE A 183 -1.70 11.68 -3.45
C ILE A 183 -1.27 12.55 -4.63
N PRO A 184 -0.03 13.08 -4.66
CA PRO A 184 0.38 14.08 -5.65
C PRO A 184 0.26 13.62 -7.11
N GLU A 185 0.36 12.31 -7.36
CA GLU A 185 0.53 11.80 -8.72
C GLU A 185 -0.75 11.61 -9.53
N ALA A 186 -1.92 11.42 -8.89
CA ALA A 186 -3.17 11.21 -9.63
C ALA A 186 -3.49 12.39 -10.59
N HIS A 187 -3.11 13.60 -10.20
CA HIS A 187 -3.34 14.81 -10.98
C HIS A 187 -2.21 15.08 -11.99
N VAL A 188 -0.98 14.62 -11.73
CA VAL A 188 0.17 14.82 -12.62
C VAL A 188 -0.04 14.08 -13.93
N TRP A 189 -0.50 12.83 -13.90
CA TRP A 189 -0.80 12.06 -15.12
C TRP A 189 -1.89 12.72 -15.95
N LEU A 190 -2.97 13.17 -15.30
CA LEU A 190 -4.06 13.87 -15.98
C LEU A 190 -3.59 15.17 -16.63
N MET A 191 -2.80 15.98 -15.92
CA MET A 191 -2.24 17.23 -16.44
C MET A 191 -1.22 16.99 -17.54
N MET A 192 -0.42 15.92 -17.43
CA MET A 192 0.55 15.54 -18.45
C MET A 192 -0.15 15.04 -19.73
N ILE A 193 -1.16 14.19 -19.60
CA ILE A 193 -1.99 13.71 -20.72
C ILE A 193 -2.76 14.88 -21.34
N ALA A 194 -3.36 15.75 -20.54
CA ALA A 194 -4.05 16.93 -21.03
C ALA A 194 -3.08 17.90 -21.74
N GLY A 195 -1.91 18.16 -21.15
CA GLY A 195 -0.88 19.01 -21.73
C GLY A 195 -0.37 18.47 -23.06
N PHE A 196 0.03 17.20 -23.13
CA PHE A 196 0.46 16.57 -24.38
C PHE A 196 -0.67 16.42 -25.38
N GLY A 197 -1.88 16.13 -24.93
CA GLY A 197 -3.07 16.06 -25.78
C GLY A 197 -3.38 17.39 -26.46
N LEU A 198 -3.32 18.50 -25.72
CA LEU A 198 -3.51 19.85 -26.26
C LEU A 198 -2.39 20.23 -27.25
N VAL A 199 -1.13 19.95 -26.93
CA VAL A 199 0.00 20.21 -27.84
C VAL A 199 -0.12 19.39 -29.13
N GLY A 200 -0.44 18.09 -29.02
CA GLY A 200 -0.65 17.22 -30.17
C GLY A 200 -1.83 17.66 -31.05
N TRP A 201 -2.92 18.09 -30.44
CA TRP A 201 -4.09 18.65 -31.14
C TRP A 201 -3.75 19.95 -31.88
N GLN A 202 -2.95 20.82 -31.29
CA GLN A 202 -2.52 22.07 -31.90
C GLN A 202 -1.58 21.84 -33.08
N LEU A 203 -0.69 20.84 -32.99
CA LEU A 203 0.17 20.43 -34.12
C LEU A 203 -0.65 19.81 -35.26
N ARG A 204 -1.70 19.04 -34.96
CA ARG A 204 -2.60 18.45 -35.97
C ARG A 204 -3.41 19.50 -36.73
N ARG A 205 -3.70 20.65 -36.12
CA ARG A 205 -4.43 21.76 -36.75
C ARG A 205 -3.57 22.65 -37.63
N ARG A 206 -2.25 22.43 -37.69
CA ARG A 206 -1.40 23.15 -38.63
C ARG A 206 -1.68 22.63 -40.05
N PRO A 207 -2.20 23.46 -40.98
CA PRO A 207 -2.29 23.06 -42.36
C PRO A 207 -0.88 22.74 -42.87
N SER A 208 -0.70 21.58 -43.48
CA SER A 208 0.54 21.24 -44.16
C SER A 208 0.78 22.29 -45.25
N LEU A 209 1.84 23.10 -45.13
CA LEU A 209 2.35 23.98 -46.19
C LEU A 209 3.00 23.17 -47.33
N ALA A 210 2.36 22.08 -47.73
CA ALA A 210 2.75 21.20 -48.82
C ALA A 210 1.79 21.42 -50.00
N SER A 211 1.71 22.66 -50.49
CA SER A 211 1.20 22.98 -51.83
C SER A 211 1.47 24.46 -52.15
N ALA A 212 2.75 24.83 -52.24
CA ALA A 212 3.15 26.14 -52.77
C ALA A 212 4.42 26.01 -53.62
N ILE A 213 4.48 25.00 -54.51
CA ILE A 213 5.37 24.94 -55.67
C ILE A 213 4.64 24.11 -56.73
N GLY A 214 4.03 24.76 -57.72
CA GLY A 214 3.25 24.15 -58.80
C GLY A 214 2.49 25.21 -59.57
#